data_AF-A0A2N6KC33-F1
#
_entry.id   AF-A0A2N6KC33-F1
#
_cell.length_a   1.000
_cell.length_b   1.000
_cell.length_c   1.000
_cell.angle_alpha   90.00
_cell.angle_beta   90.00
_cell.angle_gamma   90.00
#
_symmetry.space_group_name_H-M   'P 1'
#
loop_
_entity.id
_entity.type
_entity.pdbx_description
1 polymer ?
#
loop_
_entity_poly.entity_id
_entity_poly.type
_entity_poly.pdbx_seq_one_letter_code
_entity_poly.pdbx_strand_id
1 'polypeptide(L)'
;MAQVLVEDLDPIILEKLEILARQHGHSLQAEIKHILEMAVQSQATSSKPVNMAKAREAAFQMRLQLVGSIHTDSAELLRKEREK
;
A
#
# COMPACT_ATOMS: atom_id res chain seq x y z
N MET A 1 22.48 3.36 -15.71
CA MET A 1 22.32 1.94 -16.09
C MET A 1 23.10 1.13 -15.08
N ALA A 2 22.41 0.34 -14.25
CA ALA A 2 23.03 -0.57 -13.30
C ALA A 2 22.75 -1.99 -13.79
N GLN A 3 23.78 -2.82 -13.87
CA GLN A 3 23.65 -4.25 -14.11
C GLN A 3 23.88 -4.95 -12.78
N VAL A 4 22.92 -5.78 -12.38
CA VAL A 4 23.00 -6.57 -11.15
C VAL A 4 23.08 -8.03 -11.58
N LEU A 5 24.19 -8.68 -11.25
CA LEU A 5 24.34 -10.11 -11.36
C LEU A 5 23.90 -10.72 -10.03
N VAL A 6 22.97 -11.67 -10.09
CA VAL A 6 22.53 -12.43 -8.92
C VAL A 6 23.14 -13.83 -9.05
N GLU A 7 24.13 -14.11 -8.22
CA GLU A 7 24.75 -15.43 -8.11
C GLU A 7 23.99 -16.28 -7.09
N ASP A 8 24.04 -17.61 -7.25
CA ASP A 8 23.44 -18.60 -6.34
C ASP A 8 21.92 -18.44 -6.09
N LEU A 9 21.15 -18.11 -7.13
CA LEU A 9 19.69 -18.12 -7.03
C LEU A 9 19.16 -19.55 -6.95
N ASP A 10 18.40 -19.86 -5.91
CA ASP A 10 17.74 -21.16 -5.75
C ASP A 10 16.86 -21.47 -6.98
N PRO A 11 17.03 -22.62 -7.64
CA PRO A 11 16.26 -22.99 -8.82
C PRO A 11 14.75 -23.01 -8.57
N ILE A 12 14.30 -23.29 -7.33
CA ILE A 12 12.88 -23.26 -6.96
C ILE A 12 12.34 -21.82 -7.01
N ILE A 13 13.17 -20.84 -6.67
CA ILE A 13 12.80 -19.42 -6.73
C ILE A 13 12.77 -18.94 -8.18
N LEU A 14 13.68 -19.43 -9.02
CA LEU A 14 13.68 -19.14 -10.46
C LEU A 14 12.37 -19.61 -11.12
N GLU A 15 11.92 -20.84 -10.86
CA GLU A 15 10.65 -21.35 -11.40
C GLU A 15 9.44 -20.50 -10.97
N LYS A 16 9.41 -20.10 -9.69
CA LYS A 16 8.34 -19.23 -9.17
C LYS A 16 8.35 -17.86 -9.86
N LEU A 17 9.52 -17.28 -10.07
CA LEU A 17 9.68 -16.01 -10.78
C LEU A 17 9.22 -16.12 -12.23
N GLU A 18 9.52 -17.22 -12.92
CA GLU A 18 9.01 -17.45 -14.28
C GLU A 18 7.48 -17.56 -14.34
N ILE A 19 6.88 -18.26 -13.38
CA ILE A 19 5.42 -18.37 -13.28
C ILE A 19 4.81 -16.98 -13.05
N LEU A 20 5.35 -16.20 -12.12
CA LEU A 20 4.88 -14.84 -11.83
C LEU A 20 5.04 -13.92 -13.05
N ALA A 21 6.19 -13.97 -13.72
CA ALA A 21 6.44 -13.19 -14.92
C ALA A 21 5.42 -13.50 -16.03
N ARG A 22 5.10 -14.78 -16.24
CA ARG A 22 4.05 -15.20 -17.20
C ARG A 22 2.66 -14.71 -16.78
N GLN A 23 2.33 -14.75 -15.50
CA GLN A 23 1.04 -14.28 -14.97
C GLN A 23 0.87 -12.77 -15.14
N HIS A 24 1.93 -12.00 -14.94
CA HIS A 24 1.91 -10.55 -15.11
C HIS A 24 2.10 -10.11 -16.58
N GLY A 25 2.46 -11.03 -17.48
CA GLY A 25 2.75 -10.72 -18.88
C GLY A 25 4.08 -10.00 -19.08
N HIS A 26 5.00 -10.16 -18.14
CA HIS A 26 6.29 -9.50 -18.09
C HIS A 26 7.42 -10.46 -18.50
N SER A 27 8.56 -9.92 -18.93
CA SER A 27 9.78 -10.72 -19.02
C SER A 27 10.33 -10.98 -17.62
N LEU A 28 11.10 -12.06 -17.43
CA LEU A 28 11.71 -12.40 -16.13
C LEU A 28 12.51 -11.22 -15.56
N GLN A 29 13.28 -10.52 -16.39
CA GLN A 29 14.03 -9.34 -15.99
C GLN A 29 13.12 -8.18 -15.55
N ALA A 30 12.00 -7.96 -16.25
CA ALA A 30 11.04 -6.93 -15.89
C ALA A 30 10.32 -7.26 -14.57
N GLU A 31 10.01 -8.54 -14.32
CA GLU A 31 9.43 -9.00 -13.06
C GLU A 31 10.39 -8.81 -11.88
N ILE A 32 11.66 -9.20 -12.03
CA ILE A 32 12.69 -8.99 -11.01
C ILE A 32 12.85 -7.50 -10.69
N LYS A 33 12.89 -6.67 -11.74
CA LYS A 33 12.95 -5.21 -11.58
C LYS A 33 11.74 -4.70 -10.80
N HIS A 34 10.54 -5.14 -11.16
CA HIS A 34 9.32 -4.71 -10.51
C HIS A 34 9.28 -5.12 -9.04
N ILE A 35 9.66 -6.36 -8.72
CA ILE A 35 9.74 -6.86 -7.35
C ILE A 35 10.76 -6.06 -6.53
N LEU A 36 11.92 -5.74 -7.09
CA LEU A 36 12.93 -4.91 -6.42
C LEU A 36 12.42 -3.49 -6.15
N GLU A 37 11.76 -2.87 -7.12
CA GLU A 37 11.13 -1.56 -6.96
C GLU A 37 10.07 -1.59 -5.85
N MET A 38 9.20 -2.60 -5.84
CA MET A 38 8.19 -2.79 -4.79
C MET A 38 8.82 -3.08 -3.43
N ALA A 39 9.87 -3.89 -3.35
CA ALA A 39 10.57 -4.20 -2.11
C ALA A 39 11.21 -2.94 -1.51
N VAL A 40 11.83 -2.10 -2.35
CA VAL A 40 12.38 -0.81 -1.91
C VAL A 40 11.26 0.14 -1.51
N GLN A 41 10.16 0.24 -2.27
CA GLN A 41 9.02 1.09 -1.93
C GLN A 41 8.38 0.67 -0.59
N SER A 42 8.20 -0.63 -0.37
CA SER A 42 7.64 -1.20 0.85
C SER A 42 8.57 -1.04 2.05
N GLN A 43 9.89 -1.13 1.88
CA GLN A 43 10.85 -0.81 2.95
C GLN A 43 10.94 0.70 3.22
N ALA A 44 10.98 1.52 2.16
CA ALA A 44 10.99 2.97 2.27
C ALA A 44 9.72 3.51 2.95
N THR A 45 8.57 2.86 2.73
CA THR A 45 7.32 3.16 3.44
C THR A 45 7.23 2.48 4.81
N SER A 46 7.88 1.33 5.03
CA SER A 46 8.03 0.67 6.34
C SER A 46 8.94 1.42 7.31
N SER A 47 9.62 2.48 6.88
CA SER A 47 10.41 3.38 7.75
C SER A 47 9.62 3.99 8.92
N LYS A 48 8.29 3.86 8.94
CA LYS A 48 7.51 4.02 10.16
C LYS A 48 6.69 2.75 10.36
N PRO A 49 7.03 1.87 11.34
CA PRO A 49 6.04 0.93 11.82
C PRO A 49 4.81 1.74 12.20
N VAL A 50 3.71 1.55 11.47
CA VAL A 50 2.43 2.14 11.83
C VAL A 50 2.12 1.55 13.19
N ASN A 51 2.32 2.35 14.23
CA ASN A 51 2.03 1.93 15.58
C ASN A 51 0.51 1.83 15.70
N MET A 52 0.01 0.62 15.44
CA MET A 52 -1.42 0.37 15.34
C MET A 52 -2.13 0.60 16.68
N ALA A 53 -1.39 0.58 17.80
CA ALA A 53 -1.90 1.01 19.09
C ALA A 53 -2.15 2.54 19.12
N LYS A 54 -1.19 3.36 18.66
CA LYS A 54 -1.38 4.81 18.51
C LYS A 54 -2.51 5.16 17.53
N ALA A 55 -2.63 4.43 16.42
CA ALA A 55 -3.71 4.63 15.46
C ALA A 55 -5.09 4.36 16.08
N ARG A 56 -5.21 3.27 16.86
CA ARG A 56 -6.45 2.94 17.59
C ARG A 56 -6.79 3.95 18.67
N GLU A 57 -5.79 4.43 19.39
CA GLU A 57 -5.96 5.46 20.43
C GLU A 57 -6.46 6.78 19.82
N ALA A 58 -5.85 7.24 18.73
CA ALA A 58 -6.30 8.44 18.01
C ALA A 58 -7.74 8.29 17.51
N ALA A 59 -8.09 7.13 16.93
CA ALA A 59 -9.46 6.84 16.47
C ALA A 59 -10.48 6.74 17.61
N PHE A 60 -10.05 6.32 18.80
CA PHE A 60 -10.89 6.32 20.00
C PHE A 60 -11.15 7.74 20.50
N GLN A 61 -10.10 8.59 20.56
CA GLN A 61 -10.24 10.00 20.94
C GLN A 61 -11.13 10.78 19.97
N MET A 62 -10.97 10.58 18.67
CA MET A 62 -11.87 11.17 17.66
C MET A 62 -13.31 10.74 17.88
N ARG A 63 -13.58 9.46 18.16
CA ARG A 63 -14.94 8.99 18.45
C ARG A 63 -15.53 9.67 19.69
N LEU A 64 -14.76 9.81 20.77
CA LEU A 64 -15.21 10.51 21.97
C LEU A 64 -15.56 11.98 21.69
N GLN A 65 -14.77 12.67 20.87
CA GLN A 65 -15.07 14.05 20.46
C GLN A 65 -16.35 14.18 19.62
N LEU A 66 -16.70 13.13 18.87
CA LEU A 66 -17.89 13.10 18.03
C LEU A 66 -19.16 12.67 18.79
N VAL A 67 -19.02 12.06 19.97
CA VAL A 67 -20.15 11.68 20.82
C VAL A 67 -20.84 12.94 21.35
N GLY A 68 -22.15 13.03 21.16
CA GLY A 68 -22.96 14.20 21.57
C GLY A 68 -22.98 15.35 20.57
N SER A 69 -22.20 15.26 19.49
CA SER A 69 -22.31 16.20 18.37
C SER A 69 -23.50 15.84 17.49
N ILE A 70 -24.30 16.84 17.11
CA ILE A 70 -25.37 16.68 16.12
C ILE A 70 -24.71 16.71 14.74
N HIS A 71 -24.57 15.53 14.12
CA HIS A 71 -24.07 15.43 12.76
C HIS A 71 -25.24 15.50 11.79
N THR A 72 -25.30 16.54 10.98
CA THR A 72 -26.24 16.62 9.85
C THR A 72 -25.72 15.74 8.71
N ASP A 73 -26.63 15.06 8.00
CA ASP A 73 -26.25 14.23 6.86
C ASP A 73 -25.48 15.08 5.83
N SER A 74 -24.24 14.67 5.57
CA SER A 74 -23.38 15.28 4.56
C SER A 74 -24.05 15.36 3.18
N ALA A 75 -24.92 14.41 2.83
CA ALA A 75 -25.65 14.43 1.56
C ALA A 75 -26.65 15.61 1.48
N GLU A 76 -27.27 16.00 2.61
CA GLU A 76 -28.18 17.15 2.64
C GLU A 76 -27.42 18.48 2.52
N LEU A 77 -26.23 18.58 3.13
CA LEU A 77 -25.38 19.77 3.02
C LEU A 77 -24.92 19.99 1.58
N LEU A 78 -24.51 18.92 0.90
CA LEU A 78 -24.08 18.98 -0.50
C LEU A 78 -25.21 19.33 -1.47
N ARG A 79 -26.45 18.90 -1.19
CA ARG A 79 -27.62 19.33 -1.99
C ARG A 79 -27.89 20.82 -1.84
N LYS A 80 -27.90 21.34 -0.60
CA LYS A 80 -28.08 22.78 -0.34
C LYS A 80 -27.01 23.64 -0.99
N GLU A 81 -25.79 23.14 -1.10
CA GLU A 81 -24.69 23.85 -1.75
C GLU A 81 -24.83 23.90 -3.28
N ARG A 82 -25.40 22.84 -3.89
CA ARG A 82 -25.68 22.79 -5.34
C ARG A 82 -26.88 23.62 -5.79
N GLU A 83 -27.78 23.97 -4.87
CA GLU A 83 -28.97 24.79 -5.14
C GLU A 83 -28.70 26.31 -5.04
N LYS A 84 -27.47 26.71 -4.71
CA LYS A 84 -26.98 28.11 -4.77
C LYS A 84 -26.28 28.41 -6.09
#